data_AF-A0A318QNJ6-F1
#
_entry.id   AF-A0A318QNJ6-F1
#
_cell.length_a   1.000
_cell.length_b   1.000
_cell.length_c   1.000
_cell.angle_alpha   90.00
_cell.angle_beta   90.00
_cell.angle_gamma   90.00
#
_symmetry.space_group_name_H-M   'P 1'
#
loop_
_entity.id
_entity.type
_entity.pdbx_description
1 polymer ?
#
loop_
_entity_poly.entity_id
_entity_poly.type
_entity_poly.pdbx_seq_one_letter_code
_entity_poly.pdbx_strand_id
1 'polypeptide(L)'
;MTHPHHKTPTDAEVMAALGQPDEELPARTDDSVIVLDDPIILKDGREFDEMVLGEPNVFHILSAAQVIGKRPSLETVYSSQIRLVELVSGWPPLATGELPSHVLDRAVAYVTHFQDDARRPEGAEPDLSPSLTLIFENPIEAVGRTFTTMELRPPKVRERRAAQAFETRGTPEGFMLSEISLVEAVSEWPKAAVLKMPISKFARAADYLTGFFRNGPLAGPI
;
A
#
# COMPACT_ATOMS: atom_id res chain seq x y z
N MET A 1 -14.99 23.91 -65.42
CA MET A 1 -14.50 23.86 -64.03
C MET A 1 -15.56 23.19 -63.19
N THR A 2 -15.31 21.96 -62.72
CA THR A 2 -15.86 21.38 -61.47
C THR A 2 -15.21 20.00 -61.26
N HIS A 3 -14.06 20.00 -60.58
CA HIS A 3 -13.61 18.92 -59.70
C HIS A 3 -14.14 19.23 -58.28
N PRO A 4 -14.01 18.35 -57.28
CA PRO A 4 -14.16 16.89 -57.23
C PRO A 4 -15.23 16.49 -56.17
N HIS A 5 -15.84 15.31 -56.30
CA HIS A 5 -16.72 14.76 -55.25
C HIS A 5 -15.89 14.25 -54.07
N HIS A 6 -15.82 15.03 -52.99
CA HIS A 6 -15.50 14.52 -51.66
C HIS A 6 -16.68 13.64 -51.20
N LYS A 7 -16.42 12.34 -50.99
CA LYS A 7 -17.35 11.46 -50.27
C LYS A 7 -17.41 11.91 -48.83
N THR A 8 -18.54 12.47 -48.42
CA THR A 8 -18.87 12.70 -47.01
C THR A 8 -19.04 11.34 -46.34
N PRO A 9 -18.34 11.06 -45.22
CA PRO A 9 -18.53 9.81 -44.50
C PRO A 9 -19.99 9.70 -44.03
N THR A 10 -20.53 8.49 -44.12
CA THR A 10 -21.93 8.21 -43.76
C THR A 10 -22.10 8.15 -42.24
N ASP A 11 -23.30 8.46 -41.76
CA ASP A 11 -23.61 8.42 -40.31
C ASP A 11 -23.29 7.06 -39.68
N ALA A 12 -23.37 5.97 -40.45
CA ALA A 12 -22.97 4.63 -39.99
C ALA A 12 -21.44 4.49 -39.76
N GLU A 13 -20.62 5.17 -40.57
CA GLU A 13 -19.16 5.21 -40.41
C GLU A 13 -18.75 6.15 -39.26
N VAL A 14 -19.47 7.25 -39.05
CA VAL A 14 -19.28 8.15 -37.91
C VAL A 14 -19.67 7.47 -36.59
N MET A 15 -20.77 6.71 -36.57
CA MET A 15 -21.22 5.98 -35.37
C MET A 15 -20.32 4.78 -35.04
N ALA A 16 -19.69 4.14 -36.04
CA ALA A 16 -18.70 3.10 -35.81
C ALA A 16 -17.37 3.64 -35.23
N ALA A 17 -16.98 4.87 -35.58
CA ALA A 17 -15.81 5.54 -35.02
C ALA A 17 -16.03 6.07 -33.58
N LEU A 18 -17.28 6.28 -33.17
CA LEU A 18 -17.66 6.65 -31.79
C LEU A 18 -17.83 5.44 -30.85
N GLY A 19 -17.72 4.22 -31.40
CA GLY A 19 -17.94 2.95 -30.69
C GLY A 19 -16.67 2.19 -30.31
N GLN A 20 -15.49 2.72 -30.59
CA GLN A 20 -14.25 2.23 -30.00
C GLN A 20 -13.96 3.11 -28.78
N PRO A 21 -14.15 2.61 -27.54
CA PRO A 21 -13.34 3.15 -26.48
C PRO A 21 -11.89 2.84 -26.87
N ASP A 22 -11.12 3.90 -27.13
CA ASP A 22 -9.71 3.87 -26.76
C ASP A 22 -9.69 3.35 -25.32
N GLU A 23 -9.37 2.07 -25.13
CA GLU A 23 -8.71 1.64 -23.90
C GLU A 23 -7.28 2.21 -23.94
N GLU A 24 -7.18 3.55 -23.96
CA GLU A 24 -6.20 4.21 -23.14
C GLU A 24 -6.60 3.87 -21.71
N LEU A 25 -6.12 2.70 -21.24
CA LEU A 25 -5.77 2.55 -19.84
C LEU A 25 -5.11 3.86 -19.44
N PRO A 26 -5.58 4.55 -18.38
CA PRO A 26 -4.97 5.80 -17.99
C PRO A 26 -3.48 5.54 -17.89
N ALA A 27 -2.69 6.32 -18.64
CA ALA A 27 -1.25 6.32 -18.49
C ALA A 27 -1.00 6.35 -16.98
N ARG A 28 -0.35 5.31 -16.45
CA ARG A 28 0.19 5.37 -15.09
C ARG A 28 1.14 6.56 -15.15
N THR A 29 0.65 7.74 -14.77
CA THR A 29 1.50 8.86 -14.43
C THR A 29 2.44 8.28 -13.40
N ASP A 30 3.74 8.41 -13.65
CA ASP A 30 4.75 7.94 -12.73
C ASP A 30 4.71 8.87 -11.50
N ASP A 31 3.67 8.68 -10.68
CA ASP A 31 3.36 9.44 -9.48
C ASP A 31 4.39 9.19 -8.37
N SER A 32 5.44 8.42 -8.67
CA SER A 32 6.66 8.35 -7.89
C SER A 32 7.36 9.70 -7.82
N VAL A 33 7.10 10.63 -8.74
CA VAL A 33 7.62 12.00 -8.66
C VAL A 33 6.49 13.01 -8.82
N ILE A 34 6.30 13.82 -7.78
CA ILE A 34 5.33 14.93 -7.80
C ILE A 34 6.10 16.25 -7.81
N VAL A 35 6.07 16.94 -8.94
CA VAL A 35 6.62 18.29 -9.10
C VAL A 35 5.54 19.31 -8.72
N LEU A 36 5.91 20.29 -7.90
CA LEU A 36 5.05 21.41 -7.53
C LEU A 36 5.18 22.53 -8.55
N ASP A 37 4.05 23.12 -8.93
CA ASP A 37 4.03 24.31 -9.78
C ASP A 37 4.65 25.53 -9.06
N ASP A 38 4.38 25.64 -7.75
CA ASP A 38 4.93 26.66 -6.86
C ASP A 38 5.78 25.99 -5.75
N PRO A 39 7.10 26.22 -5.70
CA PRO A 39 7.97 25.65 -4.67
C PRO A 39 7.60 26.12 -3.26
N ILE A 40 7.69 25.20 -2.29
CA ILE A 40 7.56 25.53 -0.88
C ILE A 40 8.93 25.96 -0.35
N ILE A 41 9.03 27.22 0.08
CA ILE A 41 10.25 27.79 0.65
C ILE A 41 10.10 27.93 2.16
N LEU A 42 10.88 27.17 2.92
CA LEU A 42 10.87 27.26 4.38
C LEU A 42 11.63 28.51 4.86
N LYS A 43 11.39 28.89 6.12
CA LYS A 43 12.06 30.05 6.77
C LYS A 43 13.58 29.92 6.84
N ASP A 44 14.12 28.70 6.76
CA ASP A 44 15.55 28.43 6.74
C ASP A 44 16.17 28.49 5.34
N GLY A 45 15.36 28.82 4.32
CA GLY A 45 15.78 28.96 2.93
C GLY A 45 15.84 27.65 2.14
N ARG A 46 15.45 26.52 2.74
CA ARG A 46 15.31 25.26 1.99
C ARG A 46 14.08 25.32 1.08
N GLU A 47 14.27 24.91 -0.15
CA GLU A 47 13.26 24.85 -1.20
C GLU A 47 12.82 23.40 -1.43
N PHE A 48 11.52 23.22 -1.63
CA PHE A 48 10.88 21.96 -1.86
C PHE A 48 9.95 22.10 -3.06
N ASP A 49 10.40 21.62 -4.21
CA ASP A 49 9.72 21.69 -5.51
C ASP A 49 9.44 20.29 -6.09
N GLU A 50 10.19 19.27 -5.68
CA GLU A 50 10.03 17.89 -6.13
C GLU A 50 9.89 16.90 -4.96
N MET A 51 8.79 16.15 -4.94
CA MET A 51 8.55 15.07 -3.99
C MET A 51 8.77 13.72 -4.68
N VAL A 52 9.83 13.02 -4.29
CA VAL A 52 10.08 11.65 -4.72
C VAL A 52 9.45 10.68 -3.73
N LEU A 53 8.63 9.77 -4.23
CA LEU A 53 7.91 8.73 -3.49
C LEU A 53 8.35 7.36 -4.00
N GLY A 54 8.27 6.39 -3.10
CA GLY A 54 8.47 4.99 -3.43
C GLY A 54 7.56 4.11 -2.60
N GLU A 55 7.65 2.80 -2.83
CA GLU A 55 6.90 1.84 -2.02
C GLU A 55 7.29 1.95 -0.53
N PRO A 56 6.33 2.17 0.38
CA PRO A 56 6.64 2.17 1.80
C PRO A 56 7.06 0.79 2.29
N ASN A 57 7.85 0.76 3.35
CA ASN A 57 8.12 -0.48 4.07
C ASN A 57 7.15 -0.66 5.26
N VAL A 58 7.18 -1.85 5.85
CA VAL A 58 6.37 -2.21 7.03
C VAL A 58 6.56 -1.23 8.19
N PHE A 59 7.78 -0.72 8.42
CA PHE A 59 8.05 0.26 9.46
C PHE A 59 7.34 1.60 9.21
N HIS A 60 7.28 2.09 7.97
CA HIS A 60 6.55 3.31 7.63
C HIS A 60 5.06 3.17 7.95
N ILE A 61 4.44 2.07 7.54
CA ILE A 61 3.01 1.79 7.79
C ILE A 61 2.73 1.64 9.29
N LEU A 62 3.59 0.91 10.02
CA LEU A 62 3.44 0.77 11.47
C LEU A 62 3.56 2.13 12.19
N SER A 63 4.51 2.96 11.79
CA SER A 63 4.72 4.31 12.37
C SER A 63 3.54 5.24 12.08
N ALA A 64 2.96 5.17 10.88
CA ALA A 64 1.75 5.90 10.53
C ALA A 64 0.54 5.40 11.35
N ALA A 65 0.35 4.09 11.48
CA ALA A 65 -0.75 3.50 12.25
C ALA A 65 -0.74 3.88 13.74
N GLN A 66 0.45 4.12 14.31
CA GLN A 66 0.60 4.60 15.69
C GLN A 66 0.00 5.99 15.93
N VAL A 67 -0.04 6.85 14.90
CA VAL A 67 -0.62 8.19 14.98
C VAL A 67 -2.14 8.14 15.18
N ILE A 68 -2.82 7.11 14.65
CA ILE A 68 -4.28 6.95 14.80
C ILE A 68 -4.65 6.70 16.27
N GLY A 69 -3.82 5.94 16.98
CA GLY A 69 -4.00 5.64 18.40
C GLY A 69 -5.23 4.77 18.71
N LYS A 70 -5.73 4.88 19.95
CA LYS A 70 -6.86 4.07 20.45
C LYS A 70 -8.24 4.61 20.11
N ARG A 71 -8.34 5.88 19.74
CA ARG A 71 -9.61 6.56 19.43
C ARG A 71 -9.49 7.17 18.03
N PRO A 72 -9.76 6.38 16.98
CA PRO A 72 -9.70 6.88 15.62
C PRO A 72 -10.67 8.05 15.42
N SER A 73 -10.19 9.11 14.79
CA SER A 73 -11.01 10.21 14.28
C SER A 73 -10.54 10.52 12.85
N LEU A 74 -11.34 11.29 12.10
CA LEU A 74 -10.92 11.74 10.76
C LEU A 74 -9.59 12.51 10.83
N GLU A 75 -9.40 13.30 11.89
CA GLU A 75 -8.17 14.06 12.13
C GLU A 75 -6.96 13.13 12.35
N THR A 76 -7.09 12.06 13.15
CA THR A 76 -5.96 11.16 13.41
C THR A 76 -5.64 10.26 12.22
N VAL A 77 -6.66 9.92 11.42
CA VAL A 77 -6.47 9.22 10.13
C VAL A 77 -5.75 10.12 9.14
N TYR A 78 -6.18 11.37 8.98
CA TYR A 78 -5.49 12.33 8.10
C TYR A 78 -4.05 12.60 8.57
N SER A 79 -3.84 12.71 9.87
CA SER A 79 -2.49 12.83 10.46
C SER A 79 -1.61 11.61 10.17
N SER A 80 -2.18 10.40 10.17
CA SER A 80 -1.42 9.19 9.79
C SER A 80 -1.04 9.16 8.31
N GLN A 81 -1.89 9.69 7.44
CA GLN A 81 -1.63 9.78 6.00
C GLN A 81 -0.50 10.78 5.71
N ILE A 82 -0.55 11.97 6.34
CA ILE A 82 0.55 12.94 6.31
C ILE A 82 1.85 12.29 6.78
N ARG A 83 1.80 11.60 7.93
CA ARG A 83 2.97 10.94 8.50
C ARG A 83 3.57 9.89 7.56
N LEU A 84 2.73 9.13 6.85
CA LEU A 84 3.19 8.16 5.88
C LEU A 84 3.93 8.82 4.73
N VAL A 85 3.38 9.91 4.17
CA VAL A 85 4.02 10.67 3.10
C VAL A 85 5.36 11.24 3.56
N GLU A 86 5.44 11.86 4.74
CA GLU A 86 6.70 12.35 5.33
C GLU A 86 7.79 11.27 5.42
N LEU A 87 7.41 10.07 5.88
CA LEU A 87 8.34 8.96 6.07
C LEU A 87 8.87 8.42 4.74
N VAL A 88 8.03 8.40 3.71
CA VAL A 88 8.38 7.89 2.38
C VAL A 88 9.20 8.92 1.59
N SER A 89 8.78 10.18 1.57
CA SER A 89 9.45 11.24 0.81
C SER A 89 10.68 11.82 1.50
N GLY A 90 10.78 11.65 2.82
CA GLY A 90 11.79 12.33 3.64
C GLY A 90 11.54 13.83 3.82
N TRP A 91 10.40 14.35 3.36
CA TRP A 91 10.04 15.75 3.55
C TRP A 91 9.77 16.06 5.03
N PRO A 92 10.19 17.24 5.52
CA PRO A 92 9.94 17.63 6.91
C PRO A 92 8.46 18.02 7.11
N PRO A 93 7.90 17.83 8.32
CA PRO A 93 6.50 18.17 8.61
C PRO A 93 6.10 19.60 8.27
N LEU A 94 7.03 20.55 8.42
CA LEU A 94 6.79 21.96 8.05
C LEU A 94 6.58 22.15 6.55
N ALA A 95 7.28 21.40 5.69
CA ALA A 95 7.06 21.48 4.24
C ALA A 95 5.80 20.74 3.85
N THR A 96 5.57 19.55 4.42
CA THR A 96 4.35 18.76 4.16
C THR A 96 3.08 19.51 4.57
N GLY A 97 3.12 20.31 5.64
CA GLY A 97 2.00 21.13 6.10
C GLY A 97 1.62 22.30 5.18
N GLU A 98 2.50 22.70 4.27
CA GLU A 98 2.25 23.77 3.28
C GLU A 98 1.81 23.21 1.92
N LEU A 99 1.69 21.88 1.78
CA LEU A 99 1.27 21.26 0.52
C LEU A 99 -0.17 21.62 0.17
N PRO A 100 -0.47 21.89 -1.11
CA PRO A 100 -1.84 21.89 -1.59
C PRO A 100 -2.52 20.55 -1.30
N SER A 101 -3.76 20.56 -0.81
CA SER A 101 -4.44 19.33 -0.38
C SER A 101 -4.52 18.26 -1.49
N HIS A 102 -4.75 18.67 -2.73
CA HIS A 102 -4.81 17.76 -3.88
C HIS A 102 -3.46 17.07 -4.18
N VAL A 103 -2.34 17.73 -3.87
CA VAL A 103 -1.00 17.13 -3.98
C VAL A 103 -0.80 16.07 -2.90
N LEU A 104 -1.22 16.37 -1.67
CA LEU A 104 -1.18 15.41 -0.58
C LEU A 104 -2.06 14.20 -0.88
N ASP A 105 -3.29 14.39 -1.37
CA ASP A 105 -4.21 13.31 -1.72
C ASP A 105 -3.60 12.37 -2.78
N ARG A 106 -2.94 12.95 -3.80
CA ARG A 106 -2.20 12.19 -4.82
C ARG A 106 -1.02 11.42 -4.22
N ALA A 107 -0.23 12.04 -3.35
CA ALA A 107 0.88 11.39 -2.66
C ALA A 107 0.39 10.22 -1.77
N VAL A 108 -0.71 10.42 -1.05
CA VAL A 108 -1.34 9.40 -0.22
C VAL A 108 -1.83 8.23 -1.08
N ALA A 109 -2.55 8.51 -2.16
CA ALA A 109 -3.02 7.48 -3.09
C ALA A 109 -1.86 6.66 -3.65
N TYR A 110 -0.75 7.31 -4.00
CA TYR A 110 0.46 6.63 -4.46
C TYR A 110 1.03 5.68 -3.39
N VAL A 111 1.28 6.16 -2.17
CA VAL A 111 1.93 5.32 -1.15
C VAL A 111 1.03 4.20 -0.61
N THR A 112 -0.30 4.33 -0.68
CA THR A 112 -1.22 3.28 -0.20
C THR A 112 -1.52 2.21 -1.24
N HIS A 113 -1.48 2.54 -2.54
CA HIS A 113 -1.88 1.58 -3.59
C HIS A 113 -1.07 0.26 -3.53
N PHE A 114 0.20 0.32 -3.13
CA PHE A 114 1.07 -0.87 -3.06
C PHE A 114 0.55 -1.94 -2.09
N GLN A 115 -0.07 -1.51 -0.99
CA GLN A 115 -0.68 -2.43 -0.03
C GLN A 115 -2.02 -2.93 -0.55
N ASP A 116 -2.84 -2.03 -1.10
CA ASP A 116 -4.19 -2.34 -1.57
C ASP A 116 -4.18 -3.31 -2.75
N ASP A 117 -3.31 -3.08 -3.73
CA ASP A 117 -3.11 -3.96 -4.90
C ASP A 117 -2.55 -5.33 -4.53
N ALA A 118 -1.80 -5.40 -3.43
CA ALA A 118 -1.15 -6.62 -2.96
C ALA A 118 -2.05 -7.50 -2.10
N ARG A 119 -3.10 -6.93 -1.49
CA ARG A 119 -4.08 -7.70 -0.73
C ARG A 119 -5.07 -8.37 -1.67
N ARG A 120 -5.65 -9.47 -1.20
CA ARG A 120 -6.69 -10.18 -1.93
C ARG A 120 -7.93 -9.27 -2.05
N PRO A 121 -8.55 -9.16 -3.25
CA PRO A 121 -9.80 -8.44 -3.43
C PRO A 121 -10.91 -8.97 -2.53
N GLU A 122 -11.84 -8.10 -2.15
CA GLU A 122 -13.00 -8.50 -1.36
C GLU A 122 -13.80 -9.60 -2.09
N GLY A 123 -14.16 -10.65 -1.36
CA GLY A 123 -14.92 -11.80 -1.90
C GLY A 123 -14.08 -12.87 -2.63
N ALA A 124 -12.78 -12.64 -2.89
CA ALA A 124 -11.92 -13.70 -3.42
C ALA A 124 -11.56 -14.73 -2.34
N GLU A 125 -11.45 -15.99 -2.74
CA GLU A 125 -11.06 -17.10 -1.85
C GLU A 125 -9.57 -16.99 -1.46
N PRO A 126 -9.20 -17.29 -0.21
CA PRO A 126 -7.81 -17.27 0.22
C PRO A 126 -6.99 -18.37 -0.47
N ASP A 127 -5.70 -18.08 -0.69
CA ASP A 127 -4.74 -19.09 -1.09
C ASP A 127 -4.43 -20.02 0.10
N LEU A 128 -4.84 -21.28 -0.01
CA LEU A 128 -4.62 -22.32 0.99
C LEU A 128 -3.53 -23.32 0.56
N SER A 129 -2.67 -22.93 -0.37
CA SER A 129 -1.52 -23.73 -0.80
C SER A 129 -0.63 -24.11 0.40
N PRO A 130 0.02 -25.30 0.36
CA PRO A 130 0.82 -25.80 1.48
C PRO A 130 2.09 -24.96 1.74
N SER A 131 2.47 -24.11 0.80
CA SER A 131 3.53 -23.11 0.99
C SER A 131 3.34 -21.92 0.05
N LEU A 132 3.92 -20.79 0.44
CA LEU A 132 4.08 -19.59 -0.38
C LEU A 132 5.55 -19.16 -0.35
N THR A 133 6.13 -18.88 -1.51
CA THR A 133 7.49 -18.35 -1.62
C THR A 133 7.46 -16.91 -2.14
N LEU A 134 8.11 -16.00 -1.42
CA LEU A 134 8.29 -14.61 -1.82
C LEU A 134 9.77 -14.35 -2.10
N ILE A 135 10.07 -13.88 -3.30
CA ILE A 135 11.41 -13.49 -3.72
C ILE A 135 11.54 -11.96 -3.63
N PHE A 136 12.65 -11.50 -3.07
CA PHE A 136 13.01 -10.09 -2.91
C PHE A 136 14.18 -9.78 -3.84
N GLU A 137 13.90 -9.02 -4.90
CA GLU A 137 14.90 -8.62 -5.89
C GLU A 137 15.99 -7.75 -5.26
N ASN A 138 15.56 -6.83 -4.39
CA ASN A 138 16.45 -6.06 -3.53
C ASN A 138 16.59 -6.77 -2.18
N PRO A 139 17.79 -7.29 -1.84
CA PRO A 139 17.99 -8.00 -0.59
C PRO A 139 17.77 -7.10 0.63
N ILE A 140 17.20 -7.66 1.69
CA ILE A 140 17.01 -6.97 2.95
C ILE A 140 18.16 -7.31 3.88
N GLU A 141 18.87 -6.30 4.39
CA GLU A 141 19.91 -6.49 5.40
C GLU A 141 19.39 -6.21 6.81
N ALA A 142 19.49 -7.19 7.71
CA ALA A 142 19.11 -7.03 9.11
C ALA A 142 19.86 -8.00 10.00
N VAL A 143 20.23 -7.55 11.21
CA VAL A 143 20.87 -8.39 12.24
C VAL A 143 22.12 -9.13 11.70
N GLY A 144 22.91 -8.46 10.84
CA GLY A 144 24.12 -9.04 10.23
C GLY A 144 23.85 -10.14 9.19
N ARG A 145 22.63 -10.25 8.67
CA ARG A 145 22.23 -11.23 7.66
C ARG A 145 21.54 -10.55 6.48
N THR A 146 21.63 -11.19 5.32
CA THR A 146 20.95 -10.79 4.08
C THR A 146 19.79 -11.73 3.79
N PHE A 147 18.63 -11.18 3.47
CA PHE A 147 17.39 -11.90 3.24
C PHE A 147 16.87 -11.64 1.82
N THR A 148 16.71 -12.69 1.02
CA THR A 148 16.30 -12.61 -0.39
C THR A 148 15.09 -13.48 -0.73
N THR A 149 14.81 -14.52 0.06
CA THR A 149 13.69 -15.43 -0.15
C THR A 149 13.01 -15.72 1.17
N MET A 150 11.69 -15.55 1.21
CA MET A 150 10.84 -15.92 2.33
C MET A 150 9.96 -17.09 1.93
N GLU A 151 10.06 -18.20 2.66
CA GLU A 151 9.17 -19.34 2.53
C GLU A 151 8.19 -19.34 3.70
N LEU A 152 6.90 -19.41 3.37
CA LEU A 152 5.81 -19.45 4.33
C LEU A 152 5.09 -20.79 4.20
N ARG A 153 4.62 -21.29 5.34
CA ARG A 153 3.76 -22.47 5.47
C ARG A 153 2.45 -22.07 6.15
N PRO A 154 1.41 -22.92 6.14
CA PRO A 154 0.24 -22.70 6.97
C PRO A 154 0.62 -22.44 8.45
N PRO A 155 0.03 -21.42 9.09
CA PRO A 155 0.32 -21.10 10.48
C PRO A 155 -0.21 -22.17 11.42
N LYS A 156 0.53 -22.44 12.52
CA LYS A 156 0.06 -23.32 13.60
C LYS A 156 -0.90 -22.55 14.50
N VAL A 157 -1.78 -23.27 15.22
CA VAL A 157 -2.71 -22.68 16.19
C VAL A 157 -2.01 -21.78 17.23
N ARG A 158 -0.83 -22.18 17.71
CA ARG A 158 -0.04 -21.37 18.66
C ARG A 158 0.41 -20.03 18.07
N GLU A 159 0.75 -20.01 16.78
CA GLU A 159 1.23 -18.82 16.06
C GLU A 159 0.06 -17.86 15.82
N ARG A 160 -1.10 -18.39 15.44
CA ARG A 160 -2.37 -17.65 15.39
C ARG A 160 -2.73 -17.03 16.74
N ARG A 161 -2.68 -17.80 17.83
CA ARG A 161 -3.02 -17.29 19.17
C ARG A 161 -2.12 -16.15 19.62
N ALA A 162 -0.82 -16.23 19.31
CA ALA A 162 0.12 -15.17 19.63
C ALA A 162 -0.20 -13.88 18.85
N ALA A 163 -0.50 -14.00 17.55
CA ALA A 163 -0.90 -12.87 16.71
C ALA A 163 -2.20 -12.22 17.22
N GLN A 164 -3.22 -13.02 17.53
CA GLN A 164 -4.51 -12.56 18.07
C GLN A 164 -4.39 -11.72 19.35
N ALA A 165 -3.36 -11.94 20.18
CA ALA A 165 -3.13 -11.13 21.37
C ALA A 165 -2.94 -9.63 21.02
N PHE A 166 -2.38 -9.31 19.85
CA PHE A 166 -2.25 -7.93 19.38
C PHE A 166 -3.56 -7.39 18.81
N GLU A 167 -4.34 -8.23 18.10
CA GLU A 167 -5.67 -7.86 17.59
C GLU A 167 -6.65 -7.46 18.69
N THR A 168 -6.56 -8.07 19.89
CA THR A 168 -7.43 -7.71 21.02
C THR A 168 -7.33 -6.24 21.44
N ARG A 169 -6.29 -5.51 21.01
CA ARG A 169 -6.15 -4.07 21.25
C ARG A 169 -7.18 -3.24 20.48
N GLY A 170 -7.73 -3.76 19.38
CA GLY A 170 -8.73 -3.09 18.56
C GLY A 170 -8.25 -1.80 17.91
N THR A 171 -6.94 -1.64 17.69
CA THR A 171 -6.33 -0.45 17.07
C THR A 171 -5.67 -0.81 15.73
N PRO A 172 -5.55 0.14 14.78
CA PRO A 172 -4.82 -0.09 13.54
C PRO A 172 -3.39 -0.61 13.77
N GLU A 173 -2.68 -0.03 14.74
CA GLU A 173 -1.37 -0.52 15.18
C GLU A 173 -1.44 -1.97 15.68
N GLY A 174 -2.46 -2.33 16.46
CA GLY A 174 -2.64 -3.69 16.98
C GLY A 174 -2.84 -4.72 15.88
N PHE A 175 -3.62 -4.39 14.86
CA PHE A 175 -3.79 -5.24 13.68
C PHE A 175 -2.47 -5.41 12.92
N MET A 176 -1.74 -4.32 12.67
CA MET A 176 -0.43 -4.38 12.01
C MET A 176 0.58 -5.23 12.82
N LEU A 177 0.61 -5.08 14.14
CA LEU A 177 1.47 -5.87 15.03
C LEU A 177 1.09 -7.36 15.05
N SER A 178 -0.19 -7.69 14.89
CA SER A 178 -0.64 -9.08 14.73
C SER A 178 -0.06 -9.70 13.46
N GLU A 179 -0.21 -9.01 12.33
CA GLU A 179 0.32 -9.46 11.04
C GLU A 179 1.86 -9.59 11.08
N ILE A 180 2.56 -8.60 11.65
CA ILE A 180 4.02 -8.66 11.84
C ILE A 180 4.42 -9.87 12.69
N SER A 181 3.73 -10.09 13.81
CA SER A 181 4.00 -11.23 14.69
C SER A 181 3.77 -12.57 13.97
N LEU A 182 2.78 -12.64 13.10
CA LEU A 182 2.45 -13.86 12.35
C LEU A 182 3.51 -14.14 11.27
N VAL A 183 3.88 -13.12 10.50
CA VAL A 183 4.94 -13.23 9.48
C VAL A 183 6.27 -13.59 10.13
N GLU A 184 6.67 -12.93 11.21
CA GLU A 184 7.88 -13.25 11.98
C GLU A 184 7.87 -14.71 12.47
N ALA A 185 6.77 -15.16 13.07
CA ALA A 185 6.70 -16.49 13.67
C ALA A 185 6.70 -17.63 12.64
N VAL A 186 6.19 -17.39 11.43
CA VAL A 186 6.10 -18.42 10.38
C VAL A 186 7.31 -18.43 9.46
N SER A 187 7.82 -17.25 9.07
CA SER A 187 9.00 -17.12 8.21
C SER A 187 10.33 -17.34 8.94
N GLU A 188 10.32 -17.23 10.28
CA GLU A 188 11.51 -17.20 11.13
C GLU A 188 12.48 -16.05 10.80
N TRP A 189 12.02 -15.04 10.04
CA TRP A 189 12.76 -13.81 9.83
C TRP A 189 12.70 -12.94 11.09
N PRO A 190 13.81 -12.30 11.50
CA PRO A 190 13.80 -11.41 12.64
C PRO A 190 12.89 -10.21 12.37
N LYS A 191 12.19 -9.70 13.39
CA LYS A 191 11.36 -8.49 13.29
C LYS A 191 12.02 -7.34 12.53
N ALA A 192 13.33 -7.11 12.72
CA ALA A 192 14.06 -6.05 12.00
C ALA A 192 14.08 -6.25 10.48
N ALA A 193 14.13 -7.48 9.98
CA ALA A 193 14.00 -7.78 8.56
C ALA A 193 12.55 -7.58 8.10
N VAL A 194 11.57 -8.05 8.89
CA VAL A 194 10.14 -7.89 8.58
C VAL A 194 9.76 -6.41 8.46
N LEU A 195 10.24 -5.57 9.38
CA LEU A 195 10.01 -4.12 9.37
C LEU A 195 10.59 -3.41 8.14
N LYS A 196 11.62 -3.98 7.51
CA LYS A 196 12.25 -3.45 6.27
C LYS A 196 11.62 -4.00 5.00
N MET A 197 10.69 -4.96 5.09
CA MET A 197 10.03 -5.51 3.90
C MET A 197 9.24 -4.42 3.16
N PRO A 198 9.28 -4.41 1.82
CA PRO A 198 8.32 -3.64 1.01
C PRO A 198 6.90 -4.04 1.38
N ILE A 199 5.99 -3.05 1.48
CA ILE A 199 4.64 -3.29 2.00
C ILE A 199 3.85 -4.28 1.13
N SER A 200 4.05 -4.30 -0.19
CA SER A 200 3.37 -5.22 -1.10
C SER A 200 3.74 -6.68 -0.80
N LYS A 201 5.02 -6.96 -0.54
CA LYS A 201 5.50 -8.30 -0.19
C LYS A 201 4.97 -8.71 1.19
N PHE A 202 4.97 -7.77 2.15
CA PHE A 202 4.41 -8.02 3.46
C PHE A 202 2.89 -8.26 3.41
N ALA A 203 2.14 -7.47 2.64
CA ALA A 203 0.70 -7.61 2.48
C ALA A 203 0.33 -8.97 1.88
N ARG A 204 1.08 -9.44 0.88
CA ARG A 204 0.91 -10.80 0.33
C ARG A 204 1.22 -11.89 1.34
N ALA A 205 2.28 -11.73 2.13
CA ALA A 205 2.61 -12.66 3.21
C ALA A 205 1.50 -12.71 4.28
N ALA A 206 1.05 -11.54 4.74
CA ALA A 206 0.00 -11.41 5.74
C ALA A 206 -1.34 -11.95 5.24
N ASP A 207 -1.73 -11.66 4.00
CA ASP A 207 -2.95 -12.18 3.39
C ASP A 207 -2.95 -13.71 3.29
N TYR A 208 -1.83 -14.30 2.83
CA TYR A 208 -1.67 -15.76 2.80
C TYR A 208 -1.85 -16.38 4.20
N LEU A 209 -1.16 -15.84 5.21
CA LEU A 209 -1.20 -16.41 6.56
C LEU A 209 -2.56 -16.23 7.23
N THR A 210 -3.20 -15.08 7.04
CA THR A 210 -4.53 -14.78 7.60
C THR A 210 -5.65 -15.49 6.83
N GLY A 211 -5.43 -15.88 5.57
CA GLY A 211 -6.37 -16.67 4.76
C GLY A 211 -6.76 -18.02 5.40
N PHE A 212 -5.87 -18.61 6.21
CA PHE A 212 -6.16 -19.83 6.98
C PHE A 212 -7.08 -19.60 8.18
N PHE A 213 -7.34 -18.34 8.56
CA PHE A 213 -8.19 -17.98 9.69
C PHE A 213 -9.64 -17.85 9.22
N ARG A 214 -10.21 -18.90 8.63
CA ARG A 214 -11.66 -18.91 8.38
C ARG A 214 -12.38 -18.72 9.71
N ASN A 215 -13.25 -17.72 9.77
CA ASN A 215 -14.31 -17.67 10.76
C ASN A 215 -15.13 -18.95 10.53
N GLY A 216 -15.12 -19.87 11.50
CA GLY A 216 -16.17 -20.88 11.54
C GLY A 216 -17.53 -20.17 11.53
N PRO A 217 -18.61 -20.82 11.07
CA PRO A 217 -19.94 -20.24 11.17
C PRO A 217 -20.14 -19.68 12.58
N LEU A 218 -20.59 -18.43 12.69
CA LEU A 218 -21.05 -17.83 13.95
C LEU A 218 -21.90 -18.88 14.65
N ALA A 219 -21.41 -19.41 15.76
CA ALA A 219 -22.11 -20.43 16.51
C ALA A 219 -23.35 -19.80 17.17
N GLY A 220 -24.44 -19.73 16.40
CA GLY A 220 -25.83 -19.55 16.83
C GLY A 220 -26.21 -18.19 17.44
N PRO A 221 -27.47 -17.76 17.26
CA PRO A 221 -28.03 -16.70 18.09
C PRO A 221 -28.18 -17.23 19.53
N ILE A 222 -27.81 -16.41 20.52
CA ILE A 222 -28.28 -16.57 21.91
C ILE A 222 -29.52 -15.70 22.08
#